data_AF-A8UEA7-F1
#
_entry.id   AF-A8UEA7-F1
#
_cell.length_a   1.000
_cell.length_b   1.000
_cell.length_c   1.000
_cell.angle_alpha   90.00
_cell.angle_beta   90.00
_cell.angle_gamma   90.00
#
_symmetry.space_group_name_H-M   'P 1'
#
loop_
_entity.id
_entity.type
_entity.pdbx_description
1 polymer ?
#
loop_
_entity_poly.entity_id
_entity_poly.type
_entity_poly.pdbx_seq_one_letter_code
_entity_poly.pdbx_strand_id
1 'polypeptide(L)'
;MKDLIQITTVLFLLVQSIGFSQEKNTEVISEKQITETQVDTTNLKSFVGKYLLVEADFELEIVKEDDKMYIISPFSKDILIQKNETTLHEPSRGVDLELIKDNKDALKFTQNGYETIIERVNSKTKS
;
A
#
# COMPACT_ATOMS: atom_id res chain seq x y z
N MET A 1 -77.59 -18.83 -6.33
CA MET A 1 -77.10 -18.02 -7.47
C MET A 1 -75.60 -18.19 -7.47
N LYS A 2 -75.12 -19.23 -8.16
CA LYS A 2 -74.57 -19.19 -9.53
C LYS A 2 -73.18 -18.55 -9.56
N ASP A 3 -72.26 -19.44 -9.88
CA ASP A 3 -70.83 -19.32 -10.14
C ASP A 3 -70.50 -18.27 -11.21
N LEU A 4 -69.28 -17.72 -11.13
CA LEU A 4 -68.52 -16.82 -12.03
C LEU A 4 -67.97 -15.70 -11.14
N ILE A 5 -66.69 -15.64 -10.75
CA ILE A 5 -65.51 -15.71 -11.60
C ILE A 5 -64.45 -16.49 -10.83
N GLN A 6 -64.37 -17.76 -11.20
CA GLN A 6 -63.13 -18.53 -11.16
C GLN A 6 -62.05 -17.79 -11.96
N ILE A 7 -60.83 -17.87 -11.44
CA ILE A 7 -59.58 -17.89 -12.23
C ILE A 7 -59.25 -16.56 -12.90
N THR A 8 -58.61 -15.67 -12.15
CA THR A 8 -57.58 -14.82 -12.75
C THR A 8 -56.42 -14.67 -11.78
N THR A 9 -55.62 -15.73 -11.79
CA THR A 9 -54.17 -15.61 -11.81
C THR A 9 -53.50 -15.30 -10.47
N VAL A 10 -53.43 -16.37 -9.66
CA VAL A 10 -52.18 -16.79 -9.02
C VAL A 10 -51.08 -16.82 -10.09
N LEU A 11 -50.35 -15.73 -10.27
CA LEU A 11 -49.06 -15.66 -10.96
C LEU A 11 -48.55 -14.22 -10.76
N PHE A 12 -47.78 -13.93 -9.71
CA PHE A 12 -46.37 -13.56 -9.93
C PHE A 12 -45.58 -13.65 -8.60
N LEU A 13 -45.66 -14.79 -7.92
CA LEU A 13 -44.76 -15.13 -6.80
C LEU A 13 -43.47 -15.84 -7.24
N LEU A 14 -43.05 -15.68 -8.51
CA LEU A 14 -41.81 -16.24 -9.02
C LEU A 14 -41.24 -15.32 -10.10
N VAL A 15 -40.68 -14.17 -9.72
CA VAL A 15 -39.53 -13.68 -10.49
C VAL A 15 -38.35 -14.50 -10.00
N GLN A 16 -38.14 -15.56 -10.79
CA GLN A 16 -37.03 -16.47 -10.72
C GLN A 16 -35.73 -15.68 -10.60
N SER A 17 -34.92 -16.10 -9.64
CA SER A 17 -33.47 -15.92 -9.63
C SER A 17 -32.92 -16.32 -10.99
N ILE A 18 -32.79 -15.36 -11.90
CA ILE A 18 -31.93 -15.54 -13.06
C ILE A 18 -30.52 -15.40 -12.53
N GLY A 19 -29.99 -16.53 -12.10
CA GLY A 19 -28.56 -16.73 -12.01
C GLY A 19 -27.98 -16.42 -13.38
N PHE A 20 -27.29 -15.29 -13.48
CA PHE A 20 -26.24 -15.14 -14.47
C PHE A 20 -25.14 -16.13 -14.10
N SER A 21 -25.29 -17.36 -14.60
CA SER A 21 -24.14 -18.17 -14.95
C SER A 21 -23.47 -17.49 -16.14
N GLN A 22 -22.60 -16.53 -15.85
CA GLN A 22 -21.46 -16.27 -16.72
C GLN A 22 -20.27 -17.01 -16.13
N GLU A 23 -20.11 -18.22 -16.63
CA GLU A 23 -18.84 -18.92 -16.66
C GLU A 23 -17.89 -18.12 -17.56
N LYS A 24 -17.18 -17.17 -16.96
CA LYS A 24 -15.92 -16.63 -17.47
C LYS A 24 -15.01 -16.37 -16.30
N ASN A 25 -14.13 -17.34 -16.07
CA ASN A 25 -12.81 -17.25 -15.44
C ASN A 25 -12.50 -15.83 -14.94
N THR A 26 -13.08 -15.47 -13.80
CA THR A 26 -12.53 -14.38 -13.01
C THR A 26 -11.71 -15.11 -11.99
N GLU A 27 -10.44 -15.28 -12.34
CA GLU A 27 -9.40 -15.69 -11.42
C GLU A 27 -9.71 -15.06 -10.08
N VAL A 28 -9.85 -15.94 -9.10
CA VAL A 28 -9.65 -15.64 -7.69
C VAL A 28 -8.52 -14.61 -7.65
N ILE A 29 -8.85 -13.34 -7.44
CA ILE A 29 -7.86 -12.35 -7.05
C ILE A 29 -7.44 -12.86 -5.70
N SER A 30 -6.37 -13.65 -5.78
CA SER A 30 -5.69 -14.27 -4.68
C SER A 30 -5.66 -13.22 -3.60
N GLU A 31 -6.26 -13.53 -2.46
CA GLU A 31 -5.62 -13.18 -1.21
C GLU A 31 -4.15 -13.51 -1.45
N LYS A 32 -3.34 -12.47 -1.71
CA LYS A 32 -1.91 -12.61 -1.84
C LYS A 32 -1.51 -12.98 -0.45
N GLN A 33 -1.56 -14.28 -0.19
CA GLN A 33 -0.95 -14.97 0.91
C GLN A 33 0.39 -14.27 1.05
N ILE A 34 0.50 -13.44 2.09
CA ILE A 34 1.75 -12.84 2.51
C ILE A 34 2.55 -14.06 2.91
N THR A 35 3.20 -14.63 1.90
CA THR A 35 4.21 -15.63 2.09
C THR A 35 5.19 -14.86 2.95
N GLU A 36 5.42 -15.34 4.17
CA GLU A 36 6.52 -14.88 5.01
C GLU A 36 7.81 -15.29 4.28
N THR A 37 8.08 -14.61 3.17
CA THR A 37 9.35 -14.62 2.50
C THR A 37 10.27 -14.09 3.57
N GLN A 38 11.15 -14.97 4.04
CA GLN A 38 12.18 -14.70 5.01
C GLN A 38 12.77 -13.32 4.69
N VAL A 39 12.37 -12.31 5.47
CA VAL A 39 12.63 -10.90 5.16
C VAL A 39 14.14 -10.76 5.15
N ASP A 40 14.72 -10.56 3.97
CA ASP A 40 16.14 -10.30 3.84
C ASP A 40 16.39 -8.88 4.37
N THR A 41 16.64 -8.82 5.68
CA THR A 41 16.85 -7.58 6.42
C THR A 41 18.14 -6.85 6.00
N THR A 42 18.99 -7.48 5.18
CA THR A 42 20.28 -6.92 4.76
C THR A 42 20.10 -5.62 3.99
N ASN A 43 19.02 -5.51 3.18
CA ASN A 43 18.73 -4.32 2.39
C ASN A 43 18.02 -3.20 3.19
N LEU A 44 17.43 -3.51 4.35
CA LEU A 44 16.71 -2.52 5.16
C LEU A 44 17.64 -1.44 5.73
N LYS A 45 18.91 -1.77 5.98
CA LYS A 45 19.91 -0.81 6.47
C LYS A 45 20.17 0.32 5.48
N SER A 46 20.02 0.07 4.18
CA SER A 46 20.24 1.07 3.13
C SER A 46 19.25 2.23 3.19
N PHE A 47 18.07 2.01 3.79
CA PHE A 47 17.05 3.04 3.96
C PHE A 47 17.26 3.90 5.23
N VAL A 48 18.00 3.42 6.23
CA VAL A 48 18.08 4.07 7.55
C VAL A 48 18.84 5.38 7.47
N GLY A 49 18.18 6.51 7.64
CA GLY A 49 18.79 7.83 7.53
C GLY A 49 17.80 8.97 7.65
N LYS A 50 18.33 10.20 7.66
CA LYS A 50 17.55 11.42 7.56
C LYS A 50 17.54 11.92 6.12
N TYR A 51 16.40 12.38 5.66
CA TYR A 51 16.17 12.81 4.29
C TYR A 51 15.42 14.14 4.28
N LEU A 52 15.75 15.02 3.35
CA LEU A 52 15.05 16.29 3.18
C LEU A 52 14.04 16.17 2.03
N LEU A 53 12.78 16.46 2.32
CA LEU A 53 11.77 16.69 1.31
C LEU A 53 11.72 18.20 1.02
N VAL A 54 12.46 18.63 0.00
CA VAL A 54 12.72 20.05 -0.30
C VAL A 54 11.43 20.81 -0.56
N GLU A 55 10.46 20.19 -1.22
CA GLU A 55 9.20 20.79 -1.64
C GLU A 55 8.28 21.15 -0.48
N ALA A 56 8.42 20.46 0.64
CA ALA A 56 7.63 20.68 1.85
C ALA A 56 8.47 21.24 3.01
N ASP A 57 9.76 21.50 2.79
CA ASP A 57 10.71 22.04 3.76
C ASP A 57 10.69 21.29 5.11
N PHE A 58 10.68 19.95 5.06
CA PHE A 58 10.79 19.14 6.27
C PHE A 58 11.69 17.92 6.10
N GLU A 59 12.25 17.49 7.23
CA GLU A 59 13.06 16.28 7.33
C GLU A 59 12.19 15.06 7.67
N LEU A 60 12.53 13.95 7.03
CA LEU A 60 12.03 12.61 7.30
C LEU A 60 13.17 11.78 7.87
N GLU A 61 12.91 11.00 8.91
CA GLU A 61 13.90 10.06 9.46
C GLU A 61 13.38 8.63 9.35
N ILE A 62 14.16 7.78 8.70
CA ILE A 62 13.87 6.35 8.58
C ILE A 62 14.72 5.62 9.62
N VAL A 63 14.07 4.89 10.53
CA VAL A 63 14.73 4.16 11.61
C VAL A 63 14.32 2.69 11.63
N LYS A 64 15.22 1.84 12.13
CA LYS A 64 14.92 0.47 12.53
C LYS A 64 14.78 0.44 14.06
N GLU A 65 13.63 0.01 14.55
CA GLU A 65 13.40 -0.28 15.96
C GLU A 65 12.95 -1.73 16.08
N ASP A 66 13.68 -2.52 16.86
CA ASP A 66 13.59 -3.98 16.87
C ASP A 66 13.69 -4.54 15.44
N ASP A 67 12.67 -5.24 14.96
CA ASP A 67 12.55 -5.77 13.60
C ASP A 67 11.54 -5.03 12.73
N LYS A 68 11.22 -3.79 13.10
CA LYS A 68 10.31 -2.93 12.35
C LYS A 68 11.02 -1.68 11.84
N MET A 69 10.59 -1.22 10.68
CA MET A 69 11.04 0.02 10.08
C MET A 69 9.97 1.08 10.30
N TYR A 70 10.40 2.31 10.56
CA TYR A 70 9.52 3.46 10.74
C TYR A 70 9.98 4.63 9.90
N ILE A 71 9.03 5.42 9.42
CA ILE A 71 9.26 6.78 8.92
C ILE A 71 8.76 7.75 9.98
N ILE A 72 9.63 8.67 10.40
CA ILE A 72 9.36 9.72 11.37
C ILE A 72 9.36 11.04 10.62
N SER A 73 8.31 11.81 10.79
CA SER A 73 8.15 13.17 10.29
C SER A 73 7.80 14.09 11.48
N PRO A 74 7.76 15.42 11.29
CA PRO A 74 7.26 16.32 12.34
C PRO A 74 5.82 16.03 12.79
N PHE A 75 5.05 15.29 11.98
CA PHE A 75 3.61 15.10 12.18
C PHE A 75 3.25 13.71 12.70
N SER A 76 4.13 12.73 12.49
CA SER A 76 3.80 11.33 12.74
C SER A 76 5.02 10.42 12.78
N LYS A 77 4.83 9.24 13.36
CA LYS A 77 5.73 8.10 13.26
C LYS A 77 4.92 6.93 12.73
N ASP A 78 5.23 6.47 11.54
CA ASP A 78 4.44 5.48 10.82
C ASP A 78 5.28 4.26 10.46
N ILE A 79 4.63 3.10 10.43
CA ILE A 79 5.30 1.84 10.09
C ILE A 79 5.58 1.77 8.59
N LEU A 80 6.78 1.29 8.25
CA LEU A 80 7.16 0.94 6.89
C LEU A 80 7.11 -0.58 6.73
N ILE A 81 6.46 -1.04 5.66
CA ILE A 81 6.44 -2.44 5.25
C ILE A 81 7.27 -2.62 3.99
N GLN A 82 7.97 -3.74 3.88
CA GLN A 82 8.73 -4.03 2.67
C GLN A 82 7.76 -4.44 1.56
N LYS A 83 7.77 -3.69 0.45
CA LYS A 83 6.96 -3.98 -0.74
C LYS A 83 7.70 -4.90 -1.71
N ASN A 84 9.03 -4.70 -1.84
CA ASN A 84 9.96 -5.52 -2.60
C ASN A 84 11.40 -5.28 -2.09
N GLU A 85 12.42 -5.80 -2.77
CA GLU A 85 13.84 -5.69 -2.36
C GLU A 85 14.36 -4.24 -2.29
N THR A 86 13.79 -3.31 -3.07
CA THR A 86 14.24 -1.93 -3.20
C THR A 86 13.22 -0.90 -2.72
N THR A 87 12.04 -1.32 -2.26
CA THR A 87 10.95 -0.40 -1.90
C THR A 87 10.37 -0.70 -0.52
N LEU A 88 10.29 0.34 0.31
CA LEU A 88 9.48 0.39 1.53
C LEU A 88 8.18 1.16 1.27
N HIS A 89 7.09 0.72 1.88
CA HIS A 89 5.76 1.30 1.75
C HIS A 89 5.21 1.73 3.12
N GLU A 90 4.72 2.95 3.21
CA GLU A 90 3.93 3.48 4.33
C GLU A 90 2.45 3.40 3.98
N PRO A 91 1.68 2.49 4.61
CA PRO A 91 0.33 2.16 4.16
C PRO A 91 -0.74 3.22 4.49
N SER A 92 -0.55 4.02 5.53
CA SER A 92 -1.57 4.96 6.02
C SER A 92 -1.77 6.12 5.06
N ARG A 93 -0.69 6.62 4.42
CA ARG A 93 -0.76 7.75 3.48
C ARG A 93 -0.29 7.40 2.07
N GLY A 94 0.02 6.12 1.82
CA GLY A 94 0.40 5.62 0.51
C GLY A 94 1.74 6.17 0.02
N VAL A 95 2.75 6.22 0.90
CA VAL A 95 4.11 6.62 0.54
C VAL A 95 4.91 5.40 0.12
N ASP A 96 5.58 5.46 -1.03
CA ASP A 96 6.62 4.52 -1.42
C ASP A 96 7.99 5.21 -1.34
N LEU A 97 8.97 4.52 -0.75
CA LEU A 97 10.36 4.92 -0.63
C LEU A 97 11.22 3.89 -1.36
N GLU A 98 11.86 4.28 -2.45
CA GLU A 98 12.61 3.37 -3.31
C GLU A 98 14.10 3.72 -3.34
N LEU A 99 14.95 2.70 -3.22
CA LEU A 99 16.40 2.82 -3.38
C LEU A 99 16.73 3.16 -4.84
N ILE A 100 17.60 4.14 -5.04
CA ILE A 100 18.11 4.49 -6.35
C ILE A 100 19.38 3.69 -6.60
N LYS A 101 19.43 2.97 -7.74
CA LYS A 101 20.60 2.18 -8.11
C LYS A 101 21.85 3.06 -8.12
N ASP A 102 22.92 2.57 -7.48
CA ASP A 102 24.22 3.24 -7.38
C ASP A 102 24.21 4.61 -6.65
N ASN A 103 23.10 4.97 -5.97
CA ASN A 103 23.00 6.19 -5.17
C ASN A 103 22.49 5.88 -3.76
N LYS A 104 23.39 5.91 -2.77
CA LYS A 104 23.09 5.62 -1.35
C LYS A 104 22.61 6.85 -0.58
N ASP A 105 22.75 8.02 -1.18
CA ASP A 105 22.50 9.32 -0.55
C ASP A 105 21.16 9.91 -0.98
N ALA A 106 20.33 9.16 -1.70
CA ALA A 106 18.99 9.60 -2.07
C ALA A 106 18.01 8.43 -2.17
N LEU A 107 16.72 8.75 -2.01
CA LEU A 107 15.61 7.85 -2.24
C LEU A 107 14.66 8.48 -3.24
N LYS A 108 14.01 7.65 -4.05
CA LYS A 108 12.83 8.06 -4.78
C LYS A 108 11.63 8.02 -3.84
N PHE A 109 10.94 9.15 -3.72
CA PHE A 109 9.74 9.32 -2.91
C PHE A 109 8.53 9.40 -3.83
N THR A 110 7.54 8.57 -3.58
CA THR A 110 6.27 8.60 -4.32
C THR A 110 5.10 8.64 -3.34
N GLN A 111 4.14 9.54 -3.56
CA GLN A 111 2.91 9.60 -2.78
C GLN A 111 1.74 10.07 -3.64
N ASN A 112 0.68 9.27 -3.75
CA ASN A 112 -0.55 9.65 -4.46
C ASN A 112 -0.33 10.20 -5.89
N GLY A 113 0.63 9.65 -6.64
CA GLY A 113 0.97 10.08 -8.00
C GLY A 113 1.95 11.25 -8.09
N TYR A 114 2.32 11.86 -6.96
CA TYR A 114 3.48 12.74 -6.87
C TYR A 114 4.76 11.92 -6.72
N GLU A 115 5.83 12.33 -7.41
CA GLU A 115 7.13 11.68 -7.41
C GLU A 115 8.24 12.73 -7.28
N THR A 116 9.21 12.49 -6.40
CA THR A 116 10.43 13.31 -6.26
C THR A 116 11.60 12.47 -5.76
N ILE A 117 12.78 13.10 -5.68
CA ILE A 117 13.99 12.54 -5.10
C ILE A 117 14.25 13.26 -3.78
N ILE A 118 14.32 12.51 -2.68
CA ILE A 118 14.71 13.04 -1.37
C ILE A 118 16.17 12.71 -1.10
N GLU A 119 16.96 13.73 -0.76
CA GLU A 119 18.38 13.58 -0.49
C GLU A 119 18.64 13.36 0.99
N ARG A 120 19.62 12.50 1.29
CA ARG A 120 20.06 12.23 2.65
C ARG A 120 20.67 13.50 3.23
N VAL A 121 20.14 13.91 4.37
CA VAL A 121 20.76 14.94 5.19
C VAL A 121 21.99 14.31 5.82
N ASN A 122 23.17 14.60 5.24
CA ASN A 122 24.41 14.34 5.93
C ASN A 122 24.35 15.09 7.24
N SER A 123 24.30 14.35 8.35
CA SER A 123 24.56 14.91 9.67
C SER A 123 25.99 15.45 9.65
N LYS A 124 26.17 16.68 9.16
CA LYS A 124 27.30 17.51 9.54
C LYS A 124 27.16 17.63 11.04
N THR A 125 27.89 16.76 11.75
CA THR A 125 28.33 17.01 13.11
C THR A 125 28.69 18.49 13.15
N LYS A 126 27.93 19.26 13.94
CA LYS A 126 28.24 20.65 14.24
C LYS A 126 29.73 20.73 14.52
N SER A 127 30.47 21.41 13.65
CA SER A 127 31.85 21.78 13.93
C SER A 127 31.90 23.01 14.82
#